data_AF-A0A8B7PGE9-F1
#
_entry.id   AF-A0A8B7PGE9-F1
#
_cell.length_a   1.000
_cell.length_b   1.000
_cell.length_c   1.000
_cell.angle_alpha   90.00
_cell.angle_beta   90.00
_cell.angle_gamma   90.00
#
_symmetry.space_group_name_H-M   'P 1'
#
loop_
_entity.id
_entity.type
_entity.pdbx_description
1 polymer ?
#
loop_
_entity_poly.entity_id
_entity_poly.type
_entity_poly.pdbx_seq_one_letter_code
_entity_poly.pdbx_strand_id
1 'polypeptide(L)'
;MKMTSVEDFGLRLEKTTDVAELNSLEKCNSVAVSRNIKPEDITERLKSVHSITFAKLQDDEVAWAVAVAEKLLPETHQDRLPAHLRTGKALNQLILKRWFLTRSGLEELLNTSDPNIASIFLEVHEHHTITDEEKSKLCELAGQKGIELFWHMPKFHDNRGIKRRQ
;
A
#
# COMPACT_ATOMS: atom_id res chain seq x y z
N MET A 1 -17.88 0.95 -29.58
CA MET A 1 -16.81 0.19 -28.89
C MET A 1 -16.60 0.82 -27.51
N LYS A 2 -17.09 0.17 -26.45
CA LYS A 2 -16.76 0.56 -25.08
C LYS A 2 -15.31 0.15 -24.85
N MET A 3 -14.40 1.10 -24.71
CA MET A 3 -13.10 0.81 -24.13
C MET A 3 -13.38 0.36 -22.71
N THR A 4 -13.20 -0.94 -22.44
CA THR A 4 -13.08 -1.45 -21.08
C THR A 4 -11.99 -0.63 -20.42
N SER A 5 -12.36 0.09 -19.35
CA SER A 5 -11.38 0.73 -18.47
C SER A 5 -10.33 -0.31 -18.16
N VAL A 6 -9.08 0.04 -18.43
CA VAL A 6 -7.91 -0.69 -17.94
C VAL A 6 -7.95 -0.51 -16.42
N GLU A 7 -8.71 -1.38 -15.75
CA GLU A 7 -8.79 -1.46 -14.30
C GLU A 7 -7.39 -1.84 -13.79
N ASP A 8 -6.78 -0.93 -13.02
CA ASP A 8 -5.69 -1.19 -12.07
C ASP A 8 -4.48 -1.98 -12.55
N PHE A 9 -3.95 -1.71 -13.75
CA PHE A 9 -2.55 -2.03 -14.02
C PHE A 9 -1.68 -1.05 -13.23
N GLY A 10 -1.41 -1.40 -11.97
CA GLY A 10 -0.36 -0.75 -11.19
C GLY A 10 0.96 -0.95 -11.92
N LEU A 11 1.59 0.15 -12.33
CA LEU A 11 2.92 0.10 -12.92
C LEU A 11 3.89 -0.45 -11.86
N ARG A 12 4.83 -1.29 -12.27
CA ARG A 12 5.84 -1.83 -11.37
C ARG A 12 7.13 -1.03 -11.54
N LEU A 13 7.55 -0.33 -10.50
CA LEU A 13 8.85 0.32 -10.45
C LEU A 13 9.90 -0.77 -10.19
N GLU A 14 10.75 -1.02 -11.18
CA GLU A 14 11.90 -1.91 -11.10
C GLU A 14 13.19 -1.14 -10.89
N LYS A 15 13.24 0.11 -11.35
CA LYS A 15 14.37 1.04 -11.26
C LYS A 15 13.89 2.44 -10.88
N THR A 16 14.80 3.28 -10.41
CA THR A 16 14.46 4.64 -9.99
C THR A 16 14.19 5.59 -11.17
N THR A 17 14.72 5.27 -12.36
CA THR A 17 14.36 5.95 -13.62
C THR A 17 12.87 5.85 -13.95
N ASP A 18 12.21 4.77 -13.51
CA ASP A 18 10.80 4.52 -13.76
C ASP A 18 9.91 5.57 -13.07
N VAL A 19 10.41 6.24 -12.02
CA VAL A 19 9.69 7.31 -11.30
C VAL A 19 9.49 8.54 -12.19
N ALA A 20 10.51 8.94 -12.95
CA ALA A 20 10.43 10.07 -13.87
C ALA A 20 9.44 9.79 -15.02
N GLU A 21 9.47 8.56 -15.55
CA GLU A 21 8.52 8.10 -16.55
C GLU A 21 7.09 8.12 -15.99
N LEU A 22 6.89 7.62 -14.77
CA LEU A 22 5.58 7.58 -14.12
C LEU A 22 5.02 8.99 -13.87
N ASN A 23 5.86 9.94 -13.47
CA ASN A 23 5.49 11.34 -13.28
C ASN A 23 5.08 12.05 -14.57
N SER A 24 5.41 11.50 -15.74
CA SER A 24 4.97 12.01 -17.05
C SER A 24 3.60 11.47 -17.48
N LEU A 25 3.09 10.44 -16.79
CA LEU A 25 1.80 9.82 -17.12
C LEU A 25 0.65 10.58 -16.46
N GLU A 26 -0.42 10.83 -17.24
CA GLU A 26 -1.59 11.57 -16.77
C GLU A 26 -2.48 10.76 -15.80
N LYS A 27 -2.38 9.43 -15.78
CA LYS A 27 -3.27 8.56 -15.00
C LYS A 27 -2.56 7.31 -14.47
N CYS A 28 -2.09 7.36 -13.23
CA CYS A 28 -1.71 6.20 -12.44
C CYS A 28 -2.29 6.39 -11.04
N ASN A 29 -2.95 5.37 -10.49
CA ASN A 29 -3.58 5.46 -9.17
C ASN A 29 -2.79 4.70 -8.10
N SER A 30 -2.01 3.70 -8.51
CA SER A 30 -1.23 2.85 -7.61
C SER A 30 0.00 2.32 -8.34
N VAL A 31 1.08 2.11 -7.60
CA VAL A 31 2.35 1.63 -8.14
C VAL A 31 2.87 0.47 -7.30
N ALA A 32 3.33 -0.60 -7.96
CA ALA A 32 4.01 -1.70 -7.29
C ALA A 32 5.51 -1.42 -7.20
N VAL A 33 6.14 -1.73 -6.06
CA VAL A 33 7.57 -1.50 -5.87
C VAL A 33 8.35 -2.80 -5.83
N SER A 34 9.40 -2.88 -6.65
CA SER A 34 10.36 -3.97 -6.65
C SER A 34 11.41 -3.79 -5.55
N ARG A 35 11.91 -4.91 -5.02
CA ARG A 35 12.99 -4.96 -4.02
C ARG A 35 14.32 -4.39 -4.51
N ASN A 36 14.48 -4.26 -5.82
CA ASN A 36 15.69 -3.72 -6.44
C ASN A 36 15.84 -2.21 -6.23
N ILE A 37 14.75 -1.53 -5.87
CA ILE A 37 14.76 -0.10 -5.60
C ILE A 37 15.37 0.14 -4.23
N LYS A 38 16.42 0.95 -4.20
CA LYS A 38 17.03 1.41 -2.96
C LYS A 38 16.51 2.81 -2.64
N PRO A 39 16.14 3.10 -1.38
CA PRO A 39 15.66 4.43 -0.98
C PRO A 39 16.61 5.56 -1.39
N GLU A 40 17.92 5.35 -1.32
CA GLU A 40 18.96 6.34 -1.66
C GLU A 40 19.01 6.69 -3.15
N ASP A 41 18.55 5.80 -4.03
CA ASP A 41 18.55 6.02 -5.47
C ASP A 41 17.29 6.79 -5.93
N ILE A 42 16.32 7.00 -5.02
CA ILE A 42 15.05 7.70 -5.30
C ILE A 42 15.28 9.20 -5.16
N THR A 43 15.46 9.87 -6.29
CA THR A 43 15.75 11.31 -6.36
C THR A 43 14.51 12.17 -6.56
N GLU A 44 13.38 11.56 -6.93
CA GLU A 44 12.12 12.25 -7.20
C GLU A 44 10.96 11.57 -6.46
N ARG A 45 10.00 12.37 -5.99
CA ARG A 45 8.72 11.90 -5.45
C ARG A 45 7.72 11.70 -6.58
N LEU A 46 6.74 10.83 -6.34
CA LEU A 46 5.53 10.71 -7.14
C LEU A 46 4.70 12.00 -7.03
N LYS A 47 4.11 12.44 -8.14
CA LYS A 47 3.29 13.67 -8.16
C LYS A 47 1.80 13.43 -7.88
N SER A 48 1.27 12.33 -8.37
CA SER A 48 -0.18 12.05 -8.40
C SER A 48 -0.56 10.67 -7.87
N VAL A 49 0.43 9.79 -7.65
CA VAL A 49 0.20 8.46 -7.11
C VAL A 49 0.29 8.51 -5.60
N HIS A 50 -0.81 8.15 -4.94
CA HIS A 50 -0.92 8.13 -3.48
C HIS A 50 -0.94 6.70 -2.92
N SER A 51 -0.81 5.67 -3.75
CA SER A 51 -0.83 4.28 -3.28
C SER A 51 0.40 3.52 -3.76
N ILE A 52 1.14 2.95 -2.82
CA ILE A 52 2.27 2.06 -3.11
C ILE A 52 1.92 0.65 -2.68
N THR A 53 2.21 -0.31 -3.55
CA THR A 53 1.96 -1.72 -3.33
C THR A 53 3.28 -2.49 -3.17
N PHE A 54 3.43 -3.17 -2.04
CA PHE A 54 4.49 -4.16 -1.83
C PHE A 54 3.90 -5.55 -2.06
N ALA A 55 4.39 -6.23 -3.10
CA ALA A 55 3.87 -7.54 -3.51
C ALA A 55 4.13 -8.63 -2.45
N LYS A 56 5.27 -8.55 -1.76
CA LYS A 56 5.65 -9.41 -0.64
C LYS A 56 6.48 -8.56 0.33
N LEU A 57 6.23 -8.62 1.63
CA LEU A 57 7.08 -7.98 2.65
C LEU A 57 7.38 -8.94 3.82
N GLN A 58 8.60 -8.90 4.34
CA GLN A 58 9.10 -9.66 5.49
C GLN A 58 9.64 -8.71 6.57
N ASP A 59 9.83 -9.21 7.81
CA ASP A 59 10.23 -8.38 8.95
C ASP A 59 11.53 -7.61 8.69
N ASP A 60 12.53 -8.27 8.09
CA ASP A 60 13.82 -7.68 7.74
C ASP A 60 13.75 -6.63 6.63
N GLU A 61 12.61 -6.51 5.96
CA GLU A 61 12.35 -5.59 4.86
C GLU A 61 11.53 -4.37 5.30
N VAL A 62 11.07 -4.30 6.56
CA VAL A 62 10.20 -3.22 7.05
C VAL A 62 10.88 -1.85 6.93
N ALA A 63 12.10 -1.70 7.45
CA ALA A 63 12.86 -0.45 7.36
C ALA A 63 13.07 0.00 5.91
N TRP A 64 13.34 -0.95 5.01
CA TRP A 64 13.46 -0.68 3.57
C TRP A 64 12.14 -0.17 2.99
N ALA A 65 11.02 -0.86 3.25
CA ALA A 65 9.71 -0.49 2.70
C ALA A 65 9.25 0.90 3.16
N VAL A 66 9.50 1.22 4.44
CA VAL A 66 9.19 2.54 5.00
C VAL A 66 10.03 3.63 4.33
N ALA A 67 11.35 3.44 4.21
CA ALA A 67 12.23 4.42 3.57
C ALA A 67 11.89 4.63 2.09
N VAL A 68 11.55 3.56 1.37
CA VAL A 68 11.06 3.64 -0.01
C VAL A 68 9.75 4.44 -0.09
N ALA A 69 8.79 4.12 0.79
CA ALA A 69 7.50 4.80 0.82
C ALA A 69 7.64 6.29 1.13
N GLU A 70 8.47 6.63 2.12
CA GLU A 70 8.77 8.02 2.51
C GLU A 70 9.36 8.81 1.33
N LYS A 71 10.25 8.20 0.54
CA LYS A 71 10.89 8.86 -0.61
C LYS A 71 9.99 8.96 -1.83
N LEU A 72 9.13 7.98 -2.07
CA LEU A 72 8.28 7.94 -3.25
C LEU A 72 6.98 8.71 -3.06
N LEU A 73 6.34 8.61 -1.90
CA LEU A 73 5.01 9.18 -1.74
C LEU A 73 5.05 10.72 -1.79
N PRO A 74 4.01 11.36 -2.35
CA PRO A 74 3.88 12.82 -2.31
C PRO A 74 3.79 13.32 -0.87
N GLU A 75 4.35 14.49 -0.59
CA GLU A 75 4.12 15.17 0.69
C GLU A 75 2.65 15.57 0.78
N THR A 76 1.95 15.08 1.80
CA THR A 76 0.50 15.29 1.92
C THR A 76 0.21 16.19 3.10
N HIS A 77 0.02 17.48 2.80
CA HIS A 77 -0.41 18.46 3.79
C HIS A 77 -1.93 18.35 3.99
N GLN A 78 -2.37 17.61 5.03
CA GLN A 78 -3.80 17.43 5.36
C GLN A 78 -4.57 18.77 5.52
N ASP A 79 -3.86 19.83 5.92
CA ASP A 79 -4.36 21.21 6.05
C ASP A 79 -4.61 21.90 4.70
N ARG A 80 -3.97 21.43 3.62
CA ARG A 80 -4.04 22.00 2.27
C ARG A 80 -4.84 21.16 1.28
N LEU A 81 -5.33 19.99 1.70
CA LEU A 81 -6.18 19.16 0.85
C LEU A 81 -7.56 19.83 0.65
N PRO A 82 -8.07 19.87 -0.60
CA PRO A 82 -9.45 20.23 -0.87
C PRO A 82 -10.41 19.42 0.01
N ALA A 83 -11.50 20.04 0.48
CA ALA A 83 -12.43 19.42 1.43
C ALA A 83 -13.00 18.05 0.99
N HIS A 84 -13.11 17.81 -0.32
CA HIS A 84 -13.58 16.54 -0.88
C HIS A 84 -12.52 15.41 -0.86
N LEU A 85 -11.24 15.75 -0.66
CA LEU A 85 -10.13 14.80 -0.48
C LEU A 85 -9.78 14.57 0.99
N ARG A 86 -10.16 15.49 1.88
CA ARG A 86 -10.07 15.35 3.34
C ARG A 86 -10.91 14.21 3.91
N THR A 87 -11.90 13.72 3.16
CA THR A 87 -12.86 12.71 3.62
C THR A 87 -12.79 11.37 2.89
N GLY A 88 -11.70 11.08 2.16
CA GLY A 88 -11.38 9.67 1.88
C GLY A 88 -10.88 9.26 0.49
N LYS A 89 -10.06 10.04 -0.23
CA LYS A 89 -9.48 9.52 -1.51
C LYS A 89 -8.06 9.93 -1.92
N ALA A 90 -7.39 10.85 -1.26
CA ALA A 90 -6.02 11.24 -1.62
C ALA A 90 -5.12 11.41 -0.41
N LEU A 91 -5.13 10.40 0.45
CA LEU A 91 -4.11 10.27 1.49
C LEU A 91 -3.21 9.09 1.12
N ASN A 92 -1.92 9.20 1.42
CA ASN A 92 -0.99 8.17 1.00
C ASN A 92 -1.28 6.83 1.68
N GLN A 93 -1.18 5.75 0.90
CA GLN A 93 -1.58 4.41 1.31
C GLN A 93 -0.46 3.41 1.00
N LEU A 94 -0.24 2.48 1.94
CA LEU A 94 0.56 1.29 1.70
C LEU A 94 -0.35 0.07 1.53
N ILE A 95 -0.12 -0.69 0.48
CA ILE A 95 -0.85 -1.92 0.18
C ILE A 95 0.12 -3.09 0.25
N LEU A 96 -0.11 -3.99 1.21
CA LEU A 96 0.69 -5.18 1.46
C LEU A 96 -0.07 -6.39 0.94
N LYS A 97 0.22 -6.75 -0.32
CA LYS A 97 -0.48 -7.84 -1.03
C LYS A 97 -0.15 -9.21 -0.49
N ARG A 98 1.08 -9.42 -0.04
CA ARG A 98 1.49 -10.60 0.71
C ARG A 98 2.46 -10.15 1.77
N TRP A 99 2.33 -10.65 2.97
CA TRP A 99 3.21 -10.26 4.05
C TRP A 99 3.46 -11.47 4.95
N PHE A 100 4.67 -11.54 5.48
CA PHE A 100 5.11 -12.53 6.45
C PHE A 100 5.59 -11.84 7.71
N LEU A 101 5.02 -10.66 7.98
CA LEU A 101 5.36 -9.87 9.14
C LEU A 101 4.88 -10.56 10.41
N THR A 102 5.76 -10.65 11.40
CA THR A 102 5.35 -10.97 12.77
C THR A 102 4.61 -9.78 13.37
N ARG A 103 4.06 -9.97 14.56
CA ARG A 103 3.51 -8.86 15.33
C ARG A 103 4.54 -7.74 15.51
N SER A 104 5.79 -8.10 15.80
CA SER A 104 6.87 -7.13 16.01
C SER A 104 7.18 -6.36 14.73
N GLY A 105 7.21 -7.01 13.57
CA GLY A 105 7.40 -6.33 12.28
C GLY A 105 6.26 -5.39 11.92
N LEU A 106 5.00 -5.73 12.27
CA LEU A 106 3.87 -4.81 12.11
C LEU A 106 3.94 -3.62 13.08
N GLU A 107 4.34 -3.85 14.34
CA GLU A 107 4.57 -2.78 15.30
C GLU A 107 5.71 -1.86 14.83
N GLU A 108 6.80 -2.41 14.30
CA GLU A 108 7.89 -1.64 13.71
C GLU A 108 7.41 -0.82 12.52
N LEU A 109 6.67 -1.43 11.59
CA LEU A 109 6.09 -0.74 10.44
C LEU A 109 5.24 0.46 10.87
N LEU A 110 4.36 0.28 11.86
CA LEU A 110 3.51 1.36 12.38
C LEU A 110 4.31 2.44 13.12
N ASN A 111 5.33 2.06 13.87
CA ASN A 111 6.13 3.00 14.66
C ASN A 111 7.09 3.84 13.83
N THR A 112 7.55 3.29 12.70
CA THR A 112 8.52 3.94 11.81
C THR A 112 7.88 4.58 10.60
N SER A 113 6.61 4.28 10.31
CA SER A 113 5.87 4.90 9.20
C SER A 113 5.85 6.42 9.29
N ASP A 114 6.11 7.06 8.15
CA ASP A 114 6.04 8.51 8.00
C ASP A 114 4.61 9.03 8.26
N PRO A 115 4.43 10.17 8.96
CA PRO A 115 3.11 10.76 9.22
C PRO A 115 2.26 11.08 7.97
N ASN A 116 2.87 11.15 6.78
CA ASN A 116 2.16 11.33 5.52
C ASN A 116 1.45 10.04 5.07
N ILE A 117 1.81 8.87 5.59
CA ILE A 117 1.09 7.61 5.35
C ILE A 117 -0.16 7.63 6.22
N ALA A 118 -1.32 7.70 5.59
CA ALA A 118 -2.59 7.74 6.32
C ALA A 118 -3.20 6.35 6.52
N SER A 119 -2.88 5.39 5.67
CA SER A 119 -3.45 4.06 5.81
C SER A 119 -2.55 2.94 5.31
N ILE A 120 -2.73 1.76 5.92
CA ILE A 120 -2.04 0.54 5.57
C ILE A 120 -3.09 -0.55 5.36
N PHE A 121 -3.11 -1.12 4.17
CA PHE A 121 -3.97 -2.25 3.79
C PHE A 121 -3.17 -3.54 3.80
N LEU A 122 -3.54 -4.45 4.70
CA LEU A 122 -2.96 -5.79 4.83
C LEU A 122 -3.88 -6.80 4.17
N GLU A 123 -3.43 -7.44 3.10
CA GLU A 123 -4.16 -8.57 2.51
C GLU A 123 -3.90 -9.82 3.36
N VAL A 124 -4.94 -10.33 3.99
CA VAL A 124 -4.89 -11.44 4.94
C VAL A 124 -4.99 -12.76 4.17
N HIS A 125 -3.95 -13.58 4.26
CA HIS A 125 -3.87 -14.92 3.65
C HIS A 125 -3.99 -16.00 4.72
N GLU A 126 -4.40 -17.21 4.34
CA GLU A 126 -4.69 -18.34 5.25
C GLU A 126 -3.55 -18.73 6.22
N HIS A 127 -2.32 -18.25 5.99
CA HIS A 127 -1.13 -18.60 6.77
C HIS A 127 -0.60 -17.48 7.67
N HIS A 128 -1.35 -16.40 7.91
CA HIS A 128 -0.89 -15.35 8.83
C HIS A 128 -0.98 -15.84 10.30
N THR A 129 -0.01 -15.44 11.12
CA THR A 129 0.09 -15.89 12.53
C THR A 129 -0.51 -14.91 13.54
N ILE A 130 -1.01 -13.76 13.07
CA ILE A 130 -1.56 -12.70 13.93
C ILE A 130 -2.97 -13.06 14.42
N THR A 131 -3.14 -13.19 15.72
CA THR A 131 -4.43 -13.45 16.38
C THR A 131 -5.35 -12.24 16.35
N ASP A 132 -6.66 -12.43 16.54
CA ASP A 132 -7.61 -11.31 16.56
C ASP A 132 -7.36 -10.32 17.72
N GLU A 133 -6.88 -10.80 18.88
CA GLU A 133 -6.45 -9.94 19.98
C GLU A 133 -5.26 -9.05 19.58
N GLU A 134 -4.29 -9.62 18.86
CA GLU A 134 -3.16 -8.85 18.33
C GLU A 134 -3.58 -7.86 17.25
N LYS A 135 -4.54 -8.23 16.38
CA LYS A 135 -5.12 -7.29 15.41
C LYS A 135 -5.74 -6.09 16.11
N SER A 136 -6.50 -6.30 17.19
CA SER A 136 -7.09 -5.20 17.98
C SER A 136 -6.01 -4.28 18.55
N LYS A 137 -4.95 -4.83 19.16
CA LYS A 137 -3.83 -4.03 19.70
C LYS A 137 -3.09 -3.26 18.60
N LEU A 138 -2.89 -3.87 17.44
CA LEU A 138 -2.26 -3.22 16.28
C LEU A 138 -3.13 -2.10 15.71
N CYS A 139 -4.46 -2.26 15.67
CA CYS A 139 -5.38 -1.20 15.27
C CYS A 139 -5.36 -0.02 16.25
N GLU A 140 -5.29 -0.29 17.56
CA GLU A 140 -5.14 0.76 18.58
C GLU A 140 -3.82 1.52 18.41
N LEU A 141 -2.71 0.79 18.21
CA LEU A 141 -1.40 1.41 17.93
C LEU A 141 -1.45 2.25 16.66
N ALA A 142 -2.03 1.74 15.58
CA ALA A 142 -2.19 2.49 14.32
C ALA A 142 -2.99 3.78 14.54
N GLY A 143 -4.11 3.71 15.29
CA GLY A 143 -4.90 4.89 15.65
C GLY A 143 -4.11 5.92 16.46
N GLN A 144 -3.27 5.50 17.40
CA GLN A 144 -2.36 6.40 18.15
C GLN A 144 -1.34 7.09 17.24
N LYS A 145 -0.97 6.46 16.12
CA LYS A 145 -0.08 7.01 15.10
C LYS A 145 -0.80 7.84 14.04
N GLY A 146 -2.14 7.92 14.09
CA GLY A 146 -2.93 8.57 13.05
C GLY A 146 -2.99 7.80 11.74
N ILE A 147 -2.75 6.49 11.77
CA ILE A 147 -2.75 5.58 10.62
C ILE A 147 -4.00 4.69 10.70
N GLU A 148 -4.76 4.61 9.62
CA GLU A 148 -5.85 3.63 9.49
C GLU A 148 -5.31 2.27 9.05
N LEU A 149 -5.54 1.24 9.86
CA LEU A 149 -5.11 -0.12 9.56
C LEU A 149 -6.30 -0.97 9.07
N PHE A 150 -6.19 -1.49 7.85
CA PHE A 150 -7.24 -2.29 7.22
C PHE A 150 -6.78 -3.74 7.02
N TRP A 151 -7.56 -4.68 7.54
CA TRP A 151 -7.38 -6.11 7.33
C TRP A 151 -8.32 -6.57 6.21
N HIS A 152 -7.78 -6.80 5.02
CA HIS A 152 -8.57 -7.20 3.86
C HIS A 152 -8.45 -8.71 3.62
N MET A 153 -9.55 -9.45 3.73
CA MET A 153 -9.61 -10.82 3.22
C MET A 153 -10.02 -10.79 1.74
N PRO A 154 -9.16 -11.25 0.81
CA PRO A 154 -9.54 -11.32 -0.59
C PRO A 154 -10.75 -12.25 -0.71
N LYS A 155 -11.81 -11.78 -1.37
CA LYS A 155 -12.97 -12.62 -1.67
C LYS A 155 -12.51 -13.72 -2.61
N PHE A 156 -12.41 -14.96 -2.13
CA PHE A 156 -12.25 -16.11 -3.01
C PHE A 156 -13.47 -16.16 -3.94
N HIS A 157 -13.26 -15.86 -5.22
CA HIS A 157 -14.22 -16.23 -6.25
C HIS A 157 -14.21 -17.76 -6.33
N ASP A 158 -15.15 -18.40 -5.62
CA ASP A 158 -15.40 -19.83 -5.77
C ASP A 158 -15.93 -20.07 -7.19
N ASN A 159 -15.03 -20.46 -8.10
CA ASN A 159 -15.39 -20.89 -9.46
C ASN A 159 -16.09 -22.27 -9.46
N ARG A 160 -16.59 -22.77 -8.32
CA ARG A 160 -17.44 -23.97 -8.24
C ARG A 160 -18.92 -23.60 -8.42
N GLY A 161 -19.24 -23.07 -9.59
CA GLY A 161 -20.58 -22.62 -9.93
C GLY A 161 -21.01 -22.93 -11.37
N ILE A 162 -20.48 -23.97 -12.01
CA ILE A 162 -21.05 -24.49 -13.26
C ILE A 162 -21.43 -25.96 -13.06
N LYS A 163 -22.53 -26.20 -12.34
CA LYS A 163 -23.40 -27.33 -12.67
C LYS A 163 -24.43 -26.82 -13.67
N ARG A 164 -24.19 -27.10 -14.95
CA ARG A 164 -25.18 -26.96 -16.00
C ARG A 164 -26.39 -27.79 -15.61
N ARG A 165 -27.55 -27.11 -15.48
CA ARG A 165 -28.86 -27.76 -15.53
C ARG A 165 -28.98 -28.47 -16.88
N GLN A 166 -29.32 -29.75 -16.84
CA GLN A 166 -30.22 -30.38 -17.81
C GLN A 166 -31.40 -30.93 -17.02
#